data_AF-A0A8B8CUD9-F1
#
_entry.id   AF-A0A8B8CUD9-F1
#
_cell.length_a   1.000
_cell.length_b   1.000
_cell.length_c   1.000
_cell.angle_alpha   90.00
_cell.angle_beta   90.00
_cell.angle_gamma   90.00
#
_symmetry.space_group_name_H-M   'P 1'
#
loop_
_entity.id
_entity.type
_entity.pdbx_description
1 polymer ?
#
loop_
_entity_poly.entity_id
_entity_poly.type
_entity_poly.pdbx_seq_one_letter_code
_entity_poly.pdbx_strand_id
1 'polypeptide(L)'
;MSSSKDIPQTQAMNNAMISGSPNDHHHFLIPSPIPTRRNRTFSQSEKAKEGPTFKGRVKEFCRQKGHGFIIPDHEKNPIFLHISDIEGEYVPKAGDEVTYKIILIPPKMEKRQAVHVKITHLAPGVSHERWDSTPDLEVH
;
A
#
# COMPACT_ATOMS: atom_id res chain seq x y z
N MET A 1 1.50 -0.18 -51.60
CA MET A 1 1.19 -1.32 -50.71
C MET A 1 2.19 -1.29 -49.56
N SER A 2 1.67 -1.25 -48.32
CA SER A 2 2.26 -1.54 -47.00
C SER A 2 3.70 -1.10 -46.69
N SER A 3 3.91 -0.08 -45.84
CA SER A 3 4.03 -0.14 -44.36
C SER A 3 5.24 -0.93 -43.85
N SER A 4 6.19 -0.22 -43.23
CA SER A 4 6.53 -0.36 -41.80
C SER A 4 7.55 0.72 -41.41
N LYS A 5 7.26 1.44 -40.32
CA LYS A 5 8.14 2.43 -39.70
C LYS A 5 8.99 1.70 -38.66
N ASP A 6 10.30 1.73 -38.83
CA ASP A 6 11.27 1.37 -37.79
C ASP A 6 11.22 2.38 -36.63
N ILE A 7 11.06 1.89 -35.41
CA ILE A 7 11.22 2.66 -34.18
C ILE A 7 12.46 2.08 -33.47
N PRO A 8 13.55 2.83 -33.27
CA PRO A 8 14.72 2.31 -32.60
C PRO A 8 14.51 2.16 -31.08
N GLN A 9 15.06 1.06 -30.60
CA GLN A 9 15.09 0.53 -29.25
C GLN A 9 15.64 1.54 -28.22
N THR A 10 14.79 2.03 -27.31
CA THR A 10 15.25 2.82 -26.16
C THR A 10 15.78 1.88 -25.08
N GLN A 11 17.10 1.84 -24.92
CA GLN A 11 17.77 1.24 -23.77
C GLN A 11 17.51 2.13 -22.53
N ALA A 12 16.71 1.63 -21.58
CA ALA A 12 16.59 2.27 -20.28
C ALA A 12 17.78 1.83 -19.39
N MET A 13 18.65 2.80 -19.10
CA MET A 13 19.79 2.67 -18.19
C MET A 13 19.28 2.39 -16.77
N ASN A 14 19.57 1.20 -16.24
CA ASN A 14 19.38 0.88 -14.82
C ASN A 14 20.66 1.19 -14.06
N ASN A 15 20.79 2.41 -13.57
CA ASN A 15 21.75 2.75 -12.51
C ASN A 15 21.02 3.58 -11.44
N ALA A 16 20.48 2.88 -10.44
CA ALA A 16 20.13 3.48 -9.16
C ALA A 16 20.78 2.66 -8.05
N MET A 17 22.08 2.90 -7.86
CA MET A 17 22.71 2.68 -6.58
C MET A 17 22.12 3.71 -5.62
N ILE A 18 21.33 3.27 -4.64
CA ILE A 18 21.00 4.10 -3.47
C ILE A 18 21.37 3.29 -2.22
N SER A 19 22.54 3.69 -1.71
CA SER A 19 23.01 3.70 -0.32
C SER A 19 22.28 2.84 0.70
N GLY A 20 23.06 1.99 1.36
CA GLY A 20 22.63 1.19 2.50
C GLY A 20 22.05 2.01 3.65
N SER A 21 21.11 1.40 4.35
CA SER A 21 20.72 1.75 5.71
C SER A 21 20.42 0.47 6.51
N PRO A 22 20.68 0.48 7.82
CA PRO A 22 21.11 -0.69 8.58
C PRO A 22 19.96 -1.58 9.07
N ASN A 23 20.32 -2.84 9.33
CA ASN A 23 19.49 -3.96 9.79
C ASN A 23 18.40 -3.58 10.79
N ASP A 24 17.14 -3.75 10.39
CA ASP A 24 16.07 -4.20 11.27
C ASP A 24 15.38 -5.39 10.57
N HIS A 25 15.73 -6.61 10.99
CA HIS A 25 15.31 -7.87 10.37
C HIS A 25 13.85 -8.20 10.65
N HIS A 26 12.92 -7.36 10.18
CA HIS A 26 11.66 -7.85 9.66
C HIS A 26 11.74 -7.78 8.14
N HIS A 27 12.51 -8.71 7.56
CA HIS A 27 12.55 -8.96 6.13
C HIS A 27 11.17 -9.52 5.73
N PHE A 28 10.16 -8.64 5.63
CA PHE A 28 8.90 -8.97 5.01
C PHE A 28 9.26 -9.34 3.57
N LEU A 29 9.27 -10.65 3.27
CA LEU A 29 9.70 -11.25 1.99
C LEU A 29 8.80 -10.85 0.81
N ILE A 30 8.25 -9.64 0.77
CA ILE A 30 7.36 -9.18 -0.28
C ILE A 30 8.25 -8.88 -1.50
N PRO A 31 7.96 -9.48 -2.66
CA PRO A 31 8.80 -9.26 -3.83
C PRO A 31 8.71 -7.79 -4.27
N SER A 32 9.86 -7.19 -4.56
CA SER A 32 9.95 -5.88 -5.22
C SER A 32 9.83 -6.05 -6.74
N PRO A 33 9.16 -5.13 -7.46
CA PRO A 33 8.40 -3.98 -6.94
C PRO A 33 6.98 -4.37 -6.47
N ILE A 34 6.58 -3.86 -5.30
CA ILE A 34 5.22 -4.05 -4.77
C ILE A 34 4.21 -3.26 -5.61
N PRO A 35 3.06 -3.86 -6.03
CA PRO A 35 2.00 -3.14 -6.72
C PRO A 35 1.32 -2.08 -5.83
N THR A 36 1.89 -0.88 -5.77
CA THR A 36 1.25 0.29 -5.15
C THR A 36 0.16 0.86 -6.06
N ARG A 37 -0.70 1.73 -5.54
CA ARG A 37 -1.71 2.44 -6.36
C ARG A 37 -1.14 3.09 -7.63
N ARG A 38 0.12 3.56 -7.62
CA ARG A 38 0.75 4.25 -8.76
C ARG A 38 1.37 3.31 -9.80
N ASN A 39 1.73 2.10 -9.41
CA ASN A 39 2.41 1.13 -10.28
C ASN A 39 1.58 -0.13 -10.56
N ARG A 40 0.34 -0.21 -10.04
CA ARG A 40 -0.61 -1.27 -10.36
C ARG A 40 -1.09 -1.13 -11.80
N THR A 41 -1.11 -2.25 -12.54
CA THR A 41 -1.64 -2.23 -13.91
C THR A 41 -3.13 -1.92 -13.93
N PHE A 42 -3.63 -1.40 -15.06
CA PHE A 42 -5.06 -1.11 -15.23
C PHE A 42 -5.93 -2.35 -14.95
N SER A 43 -5.55 -3.50 -15.51
CA SER A 43 -6.29 -4.76 -15.32
C SER A 43 -6.31 -5.27 -13.88
N GLN A 44 -5.23 -5.07 -13.10
CA GLN A 44 -5.23 -5.42 -11.67
C GLN A 44 -6.11 -4.47 -10.86
N SER A 45 -6.14 -3.18 -11.24
CA SER A 45 -6.98 -2.18 -10.58
C SER A 45 -8.46 -2.45 -10.81
N GLU A 46 -8.86 -2.75 -12.05
CA GLU A 46 -10.24 -3.11 -12.38
C GLU A 46 -10.69 -4.39 -11.67
N LYS A 47 -9.86 -5.44 -11.70
CA LYS A 47 -10.14 -6.68 -10.95
C LYS A 47 -10.32 -6.44 -9.45
N ALA A 48 -9.50 -5.56 -8.86
CA ALA A 48 -9.66 -5.20 -7.45
C ALA A 48 -10.98 -4.46 -7.21
N LYS A 49 -11.36 -3.53 -8.10
CA LYS A 49 -12.62 -2.78 -8.03
C LYS A 49 -13.86 -3.66 -8.20
N GLU A 50 -13.81 -4.70 -9.02
CA GLU A 50 -14.89 -5.67 -9.19
C GLU A 50 -14.91 -6.73 -8.08
N GLY A 51 -13.78 -6.95 -7.41
CA GLY A 51 -13.65 -7.92 -6.34
C GLY A 51 -14.46 -7.61 -5.07
N PRO A 52 -14.66 -8.62 -4.20
CA PRO A 52 -15.38 -8.45 -2.94
C PRO A 52 -14.70 -7.43 -2.02
N THR A 53 -15.52 -6.76 -1.20
CA THR A 53 -15.03 -5.88 -0.14
C THR A 53 -14.96 -6.68 1.16
N PHE A 54 -13.83 -6.59 1.84
CA PHE A 54 -13.56 -7.25 3.12
C PHE A 54 -13.53 -6.24 4.26
N LYS A 55 -13.67 -6.76 5.48
CA LYS A 55 -13.55 -6.01 6.73
C LYS A 55 -12.41 -6.59 7.57
N GLY A 56 -11.81 -5.72 8.36
CA GLY A 56 -10.73 -6.10 9.27
C GLY A 56 -10.33 -4.94 10.16
N ARG A 57 -9.28 -5.17 10.95
CA ARG A 57 -8.70 -4.18 11.86
C ARG A 57 -7.24 -3.91 11.52
N VAL A 58 -6.83 -2.66 11.59
CA VAL A 58 -5.42 -2.29 11.46
C VAL A 58 -4.64 -2.89 12.64
N LYS A 59 -3.63 -3.70 12.32
CA LYS A 59 -2.72 -4.28 13.32
C LYS A 59 -1.70 -3.24 13.75
N GLU A 60 -1.02 -2.67 12.77
CA GLU A 60 0.05 -1.69 12.94
C GLU A 60 0.17 -0.89 11.65
N PHE A 61 0.52 0.39 11.76
CA PHE A 61 0.84 1.22 10.62
C PHE A 61 1.88 2.26 11.03
N CYS A 62 2.95 2.37 10.24
CA CYS A 62 4.01 3.34 10.49
C CYS A 62 4.02 4.39 9.37
N ARG A 63 3.61 5.62 9.69
CA ARG A 63 3.58 6.76 8.75
C ARG A 63 4.94 7.00 8.09
N GLN A 64 6.02 6.97 8.87
CA GLN A 64 7.38 7.18 8.37
C GLN A 64 7.82 6.09 7.38
N LYS A 65 7.49 4.83 7.66
CA LYS A 65 7.81 3.69 6.78
C LYS A 65 6.83 3.55 5.61
N GLY A 66 5.66 4.22 5.67
CA GLY A 66 4.64 4.20 4.63
C GLY A 66 3.88 2.88 4.47
N HIS A 67 3.95 1.98 5.46
CA HIS A 67 3.27 0.69 5.38
C HIS A 67 2.84 0.16 6.75
N GLY A 68 2.03 -0.89 6.72
CA GLY A 68 1.46 -1.55 7.89
C GLY A 68 0.78 -2.87 7.53
N PHE A 69 -0.06 -3.35 8.44
CA PHE A 69 -0.79 -4.60 8.29
C PHE A 69 -2.23 -4.49 8.78
N ILE A 70 -3.13 -5.24 8.15
CA ILE A 70 -4.52 -5.42 8.56
C ILE A 70 -4.72 -6.89 8.95
N ILE A 71 -5.39 -7.14 10.08
CA ILE A 71 -5.94 -8.45 10.42
C ILE A 71 -7.37 -8.53 9.87
N PRO A 72 -7.66 -9.43 8.92
CA PRO A 72 -9.03 -9.70 8.46
C PRO A 72 -9.92 -10.18 9.61
N ASP A 73 -11.22 -9.87 9.57
CA ASP A 73 -12.15 -10.35 10.61
C ASP A 73 -12.29 -11.90 10.61
N HIS A 74 -12.12 -12.53 9.44
CA HIS A 74 -12.30 -13.98 9.25
C HIS A 74 -10.99 -14.78 9.25
N GLU A 75 -9.84 -14.12 9.15
CA GLU A 75 -8.54 -14.77 9.02
C GLU A 75 -7.52 -14.11 9.95
N LYS A 76 -6.68 -14.89 10.63
CA LYS A 76 -5.63 -14.34 11.51
C LYS A 76 -4.38 -13.88 10.76
N ASN A 77 -4.30 -14.15 9.46
CA ASN A 77 -3.12 -13.84 8.66
C ASN A 77 -3.10 -12.36 8.29
N PRO A 78 -2.05 -11.60 8.69
CA PRO A 78 -1.95 -10.18 8.38
C PRO A 78 -1.80 -9.96 6.87
N ILE A 79 -2.56 -9.00 6.37
CA ILE A 79 -2.50 -8.55 4.96
C ILE A 79 -1.68 -7.26 4.91
N PHE A 80 -0.78 -7.16 3.93
CA PHE A 80 0.07 -5.99 3.77
C PHE A 80 -0.74 -4.75 3.35
N LEU A 81 -0.45 -3.61 3.97
CA LEU A 81 -1.06 -2.32 3.69
C LEU A 81 0.01 -1.30 3.32
N HIS A 82 -0.15 -0.63 2.18
CA HIS A 82 0.72 0.46 1.76
C HIS A 82 0.00 1.81 1.83
N ILE A 83 0.72 2.88 2.20
CA ILE A 83 0.18 4.24 2.33
C ILE A 83 -0.56 4.72 1.09
N SER A 84 -0.09 4.36 -0.11
CA SER A 84 -0.73 4.76 -1.36
C SER A 84 -2.14 4.20 -1.56
N ASP A 85 -2.47 3.13 -0.84
CA ASP A 85 -3.73 2.41 -0.96
C ASP A 85 -4.72 2.79 0.15
N ILE A 86 -4.33 3.66 1.07
CA ILE A 86 -5.20 4.23 2.10
C ILE A 86 -5.92 5.44 1.51
N GLU A 87 -7.23 5.47 1.69
CA GLU A 87 -8.12 6.55 1.31
C GLU A 87 -8.63 7.27 2.57
N GLY A 88 -8.92 8.57 2.44
CA GLY A 88 -9.39 9.42 3.54
C GLY A 88 -8.29 10.30 4.15
N GLU A 89 -8.68 11.04 5.19
CA GLU A 89 -7.84 12.09 5.80
C GLU A 89 -7.02 11.62 7.01
N TYR A 90 -7.42 10.53 7.65
CA TYR A 90 -6.78 10.04 8.88
C TYR A 90 -5.63 9.08 8.60
N VAL A 91 -4.57 9.18 9.41
CA VAL A 91 -3.49 8.21 9.49
C VAL A 91 -4.01 6.98 10.25
N PRO A 92 -3.98 5.77 9.66
CA PRO A 92 -4.45 4.57 10.35
C PRO A 92 -3.66 4.30 11.63
N LYS A 93 -4.37 3.90 12.67
CA LYS A 93 -3.81 3.47 13.95
C LYS A 93 -4.26 2.04 14.27
N ALA A 94 -3.52 1.39 15.15
CA ALA A 94 -3.87 0.05 15.59
C ALA A 94 -5.27 0.04 16.23
N GLY A 95 -6.10 -0.92 15.84
CA GLY A 95 -7.48 -1.06 16.31
C GLY A 95 -8.54 -0.43 15.40
N ASP A 96 -8.15 0.39 14.42
CA ASP A 96 -9.07 0.98 13.44
C ASP A 96 -9.77 -0.10 12.64
N GLU A 97 -11.10 0.00 12.52
CA GLU A 97 -11.88 -0.84 11.64
C GLU A 97 -11.81 -0.26 10.22
N VAL A 98 -11.50 -1.14 9.27
CA VAL A 98 -11.29 -0.76 7.87
C VAL A 98 -12.08 -1.67 6.94
N THR A 99 -12.49 -1.10 5.81
CA THR A 99 -12.90 -1.87 4.63
C THR A 99 -11.81 -1.81 3.58
N TYR A 100 -11.60 -2.92 2.88
CA TYR A 100 -10.55 -3.01 1.87
C TYR A 100 -10.89 -4.07 0.82
N LYS A 101 -10.17 -4.02 -0.30
CA LYS A 101 -10.15 -5.06 -1.33
C LYS A 101 -8.81 -5.76 -1.30
N ILE A 102 -8.74 -6.98 -1.82
CA ILE A 102 -7.52 -7.78 -1.84
C ILE A 102 -7.01 -7.95 -3.27
N ILE A 103 -5.71 -7.77 -3.45
CA ILE A 103 -4.99 -8.25 -4.63
C ILE A 103 -3.87 -9.21 -4.23
N LEU A 104 -3.46 -10.04 -5.17
CA LEU A 104 -2.28 -10.88 -5.05
C LEU A 104 -1.07 -10.13 -5.62
N ILE A 105 0.08 -10.26 -4.94
CA ILE A 105 1.32 -9.61 -5.32
C ILE A 105 2.06 -10.49 -6.35
N PRO A 106 2.29 -10.01 -7.60
CA PRO A 106 3.09 -10.71 -8.59
C PRO A 106 4.58 -10.83 -8.18
N PRO A 107 5.37 -11.74 -8.78
CA PRO A 107 5.01 -12.70 -9.83
C PRO A 107 4.40 -14.00 -9.28
N LYS A 108 4.63 -14.32 -8.01
CA LYS A 108 4.21 -15.60 -7.41
C LYS A 108 2.74 -15.66 -6.99
N MET A 109 2.08 -14.52 -6.84
CA MET A 109 0.67 -14.43 -6.45
C MET A 109 0.34 -15.10 -5.08
N GLU A 110 1.34 -15.30 -4.22
CA GLU A 110 1.18 -15.94 -2.91
C GLU A 110 0.78 -14.95 -1.82
N LYS A 111 1.28 -13.72 -1.93
CA LYS A 111 1.10 -12.69 -0.90
C LYS A 111 -0.09 -11.80 -1.23
N ARG A 112 -0.83 -11.42 -0.18
CA ARG A 112 -1.99 -10.56 -0.27
C ARG A 112 -1.64 -9.12 0.12
N GLN A 113 -2.16 -8.18 -0.63
CA GLN A 113 -2.10 -6.75 -0.35
C GLN A 113 -3.52 -6.19 -0.27
N ALA A 114 -3.74 -5.36 0.74
CA ALA A 114 -4.96 -4.58 0.91
C ALA A 114 -4.89 -3.32 0.04
N VAL A 115 -5.96 -3.07 -0.70
CA VAL A 115 -6.09 -1.95 -1.62
C VAL A 115 -7.45 -1.27 -1.44
N HIS A 116 -7.57 -0.01 -1.84
CA HIS A 116 -8.80 0.79 -1.63
C HIS A 116 -9.24 0.77 -0.16
N VAL A 117 -8.28 0.98 0.74
CA VAL A 117 -8.50 0.85 2.18
C VAL A 117 -9.16 2.10 2.71
N LYS A 118 -10.30 1.94 3.40
CA LYS A 118 -11.06 3.02 4.02
C LYS A 118 -11.28 2.71 5.49
N ILE A 119 -10.95 3.65 6.36
CA ILE A 119 -11.30 3.57 7.78
C ILE A 119 -12.80 3.78 7.93
N THR A 120 -13.47 2.82 8.55
CA THR A 120 -14.92 2.87 8.84
C THR A 120 -15.20 3.28 10.28
N HIS A 121 -14.37 2.82 11.23
CA HIS A 121 -14.47 3.21 12.63
C HIS A 121 -13.07 3.46 13.20
N LEU A 122 -12.87 4.64 13.79
CA LEU A 122 -11.63 4.99 14.48
C LEU A 122 -11.55 4.25 15.80
N ALA A 123 -10.36 3.79 16.18
CA ALA A 123 -10.13 3.08 17.43
C ALA A 123 -10.50 3.99 18.63
N PRO A 124 -11.36 3.52 19.56
CA PRO A 124 -11.74 4.33 20.71
C PRO A 124 -10.53 4.55 21.63
N GLY A 125 -10.39 5.77 22.16
CA GLY A 125 -9.30 6.13 23.07
C GLY A 125 -7.95 6.36 22.40
N VAL A 126 -7.89 6.39 21.06
CA VAL A 126 -6.67 6.71 20.31
C VAL A 126 -6.80 8.08 19.63
N SER A 127 -5.80 8.95 19.81
CA SER A 127 -5.71 10.21 19.07
C SER A 127 -5.28 9.95 17.62
N HIS A 128 -6.14 10.32 16.68
CA HIS A 128 -5.90 10.16 15.25
C HIS A 128 -5.36 11.45 14.65
N GLU A 129 -4.20 11.33 14.01
CA GLU A 129 -3.61 12.41 13.23
C GLU A 129 -4.18 12.39 11.81
N ARG A 130 -4.21 13.54 11.14
CA ARG A 130 -4.53 13.61 9.71
C ARG A 130 -3.26 13.71 8.87
N TRP A 131 -3.37 13.34 7.60
CA TRP A 131 -2.25 13.40 6.65
C TRP A 131 -1.76 14.83 6.40
N ASP A 132 -2.68 15.79 6.43
CA ASP A 132 -2.49 17.21 6.16
C ASP A 132 -2.14 18.03 7.41
N SER A 133 -2.12 17.43 8.60
CA SER A 133 -1.69 18.12 9.81
C SER A 133 -0.26 18.62 9.64
N THR A 134 -0.13 19.91 9.32
CA THR A 134 1.13 20.65 9.41
C THR A 134 1.49 20.71 10.89
N PRO A 135 2.70 20.30 11.30
CA PRO A 135 3.15 20.66 12.64
C PRO A 135 3.07 22.18 12.70
N ASP A 136 2.32 22.69 13.67
CA ASP A 136 2.08 24.11 13.86
C ASP A 136 3.42 24.84 13.79
N LEU A 137 3.65 25.56 12.68
CA LEU A 137 4.81 26.41 12.56
C LEU A 137 4.53 27.59 13.47
N GLU A 138 4.99 27.49 14.73
CA GLU A 138 5.05 28.62 15.65
C GLU A 138 5.81 29.75 14.96
N VAL A 139 5.04 30.74 14.48
CA VAL A 139 5.54 32.05 14.09
C VAL A 139 6.10 32.69 15.36
N HIS A 140 7.42 32.63 15.51
CA HIS A 140 8.17 33.49 16.42
C HIS A 140 8.47 34.82 15.74
#